data_AF-H1SDL1-F1
#
_entry.id   AF-H1SDL1-F1
#
_cell.length_a   1.000
_cell.length_b   1.000
_cell.length_c   1.000
_cell.angle_alpha   90.00
_cell.angle_beta   90.00
_cell.angle_gamma   90.00
#
_symmetry.space_group_name_H-M   'P 1'
#
loop_
_entity.id
_entity.type
_entity.pdbx_description
1 polymer ?
#
loop_
_entity_poly.entity_id
_entity_poly.type
_entity_poly.pdbx_seq_one_letter_code
_entity_poly.pdbx_strand_id
1 'polypeptide(L)'
;MTRAGAQVVHGAITEAMWGTMHRMFERKDFNCRELAAFASTANRTVTKCMAERYIAALHAAGYLNRTQEAVLGMKGQPARYVMKASKYTGPRAPIMQHARTIYDPNQGRIVWVDQKGIEDAN
;
A
#
# COMPACT_ATOMS: atom_id res chain seq x y z
N MET A 1 27.16 -3.76 11.61
CA MET A 1 26.22 -4.78 12.12
C MET A 1 24.81 -4.33 11.80
N THR A 2 24.24 -4.77 10.68
CA THR A 2 23.06 -4.10 10.12
C THR A 2 21.79 -4.86 10.51
N ARG A 3 20.90 -4.17 11.23
CA ARG A 3 19.50 -4.53 11.53
C ARG A 3 18.63 -4.50 10.25
N ALA A 4 19.13 -5.06 9.14
CA ALA A 4 18.71 -4.76 7.77
C ALA A 4 18.00 -5.89 7.02
N GLY A 5 17.86 -7.08 7.59
CA GLY A 5 17.19 -8.20 6.90
C GLY A 5 15.70 -7.94 6.64
N ALA A 6 14.97 -7.48 7.66
CA ALA A 6 13.52 -7.30 7.56
C ALA A 6 13.12 -6.05 6.75
N GLN A 7 13.83 -4.93 6.91
CA GLN A 7 13.50 -3.68 6.22
C GLN A 7 13.64 -3.79 4.68
N VAL A 8 14.67 -4.50 4.19
CA VAL A 8 14.89 -4.68 2.75
C VAL A 8 13.80 -5.56 2.12
N VAL A 9 13.32 -6.58 2.84
CA VAL A 9 12.24 -7.47 2.37
C VAL A 9 10.91 -6.71 2.27
N HIS A 10 10.59 -5.87 3.25
CA HIS A 10 9.36 -5.08 3.24
C HIS A 10 9.33 -4.02 2.12
N GLY A 11 10.43 -3.28 1.92
CA GLY A 11 10.53 -2.28 0.86
C GLY A 11 10.33 -2.89 -0.53
N ALA A 12 10.91 -4.06 -0.76
CA ALA A 12 10.78 -4.73 -2.03
C ALA A 12 9.36 -5.29 -2.28
N ILE A 13 8.65 -5.75 -1.23
CA ILE A 13 7.23 -6.16 -1.36
C ILE A 13 6.33 -4.97 -1.71
N THR A 14 6.52 -3.82 -1.07
CA THR A 14 5.75 -2.60 -1.39
C THR A 14 6.03 -2.07 -2.79
N GLU A 15 7.27 -2.14 -3.26
CA GLU A 15 7.64 -1.79 -4.64
C GLU A 15 7.00 -2.71 -5.67
N ALA A 16 6.99 -4.02 -5.42
CA ALA A 16 6.32 -4.98 -6.30
C ALA A 16 4.81 -4.67 -6.40
N MET A 17 4.15 -4.42 -5.26
CA MET A 17 2.73 -4.05 -5.24
C MET A 17 2.48 -2.74 -5.99
N TRP A 18 3.27 -1.69 -5.73
CA TRP A 18 3.12 -0.39 -6.38
C TRP A 18 3.31 -0.47 -7.89
N GLY A 19 4.37 -1.16 -8.35
CA GLY A 19 4.61 -1.38 -9.77
C GLY A 19 3.48 -2.16 -10.43
N THR A 20 2.93 -3.17 -9.76
CA THR A 20 1.77 -3.93 -10.26
C THR A 20 0.52 -3.07 -10.34
N MET A 21 0.24 -2.22 -9.33
CA MET A 21 -0.87 -1.26 -9.37
C MET A 21 -0.81 -0.39 -10.62
N HIS A 22 0.34 0.22 -10.89
CA HIS A 22 0.51 1.08 -12.06
C HIS A 22 0.51 0.33 -13.39
N ARG A 23 1.08 -0.88 -13.45
CA ARG A 23 1.13 -1.64 -14.71
C ARG A 23 -0.21 -2.24 -15.11
N MET A 24 -0.97 -2.76 -14.14
CA MET A 24 -2.16 -3.58 -14.39
C MET A 24 -3.48 -2.86 -14.09
N PHE A 25 -3.45 -1.90 -13.16
CA PHE A 25 -4.66 -1.31 -12.57
C PHE A 25 -4.73 0.22 -12.72
N GLU A 26 -3.89 0.83 -13.58
CA GLU A 26 -3.91 2.28 -13.81
C GLU A 26 -5.31 2.81 -14.21
N ARG A 27 -6.05 2.02 -15.00
CA ARG A 27 -7.37 2.38 -15.53
C ARG A 27 -8.49 1.47 -15.02
N LYS A 28 -8.22 0.66 -14.00
CA LYS A 28 -9.17 -0.33 -13.47
C LYS A 28 -9.17 -0.31 -11.96
N ASP A 29 -10.31 -0.59 -11.38
CA ASP A 29 -10.41 -0.80 -9.94
C ASP A 29 -9.98 -2.22 -9.57
N PHE A 30 -9.35 -2.34 -8.41
CA PHE A 30 -8.78 -3.59 -7.94
C PHE A 30 -9.09 -3.81 -6.46
N ASN A 31 -9.01 -5.08 -6.04
CA ASN A 31 -9.11 -5.45 -4.64
C ASN A 31 -7.78 -6.00 -4.09
N CYS A 32 -7.72 -6.18 -2.76
CA CYS A 32 -6.51 -6.66 -2.08
C CYS A 32 -6.10 -8.08 -2.47
N ARG A 33 -7.05 -8.95 -2.89
CA ARG A 33 -6.76 -10.33 -3.33
C ARG A 33 -6.12 -10.33 -4.71
N GLU A 34 -6.66 -9.57 -5.65
CA GLU A 34 -6.12 -9.41 -7.00
C GLU A 34 -4.70 -8.85 -6.92
N LEU A 35 -4.50 -7.75 -6.19
CA LEU A 35 -3.18 -7.16 -6.01
C LEU A 35 -2.17 -8.18 -5.46
N ALA A 36 -2.54 -8.92 -4.41
CA ALA A 36 -1.67 -9.92 -3.82
C ALA A 36 -1.30 -11.02 -4.83
N ALA A 37 -2.25 -11.49 -5.64
CA ALA A 37 -2.02 -12.49 -6.66
C ALA A 37 -1.07 -12.00 -7.77
N PHE A 38 -1.28 -10.78 -8.30
CA PHE A 38 -0.46 -10.23 -9.38
C PHE A 38 0.90 -9.70 -8.92
N ALA A 39 1.02 -9.24 -7.68
CA ALA A 39 2.29 -8.78 -7.11
C ALA A 39 3.17 -9.92 -6.57
N SER A 40 2.58 -11.10 -6.34
CA SER A 40 3.33 -12.29 -5.94
C SER A 40 4.17 -12.82 -7.11
N THR A 41 5.42 -13.16 -6.82
CA THR A 41 6.35 -13.79 -7.77
C THR A 41 6.95 -15.05 -7.12
N ALA A 42 7.61 -15.89 -7.92
CA ALA A 42 8.22 -17.14 -7.43
C ALA A 42 9.19 -16.94 -6.25
N ASN A 43 9.87 -15.78 -6.21
CA ASN A 43 10.82 -15.44 -5.14
C ASN A 43 10.20 -14.59 -4.02
N ARG A 44 8.94 -14.14 -4.17
CA ARG A 44 8.31 -13.20 -3.24
C ARG A 44 6.80 -13.40 -3.20
N THR A 45 6.32 -14.00 -2.12
CA THR A 45 4.88 -14.13 -1.86
C THR A 45 4.34 -12.89 -1.16
N VAL A 46 3.33 -12.26 -1.76
CA VAL A 46 2.57 -11.17 -1.15
C VAL A 46 1.32 -11.75 -0.53
N THR A 47 1.22 -11.69 0.80
CA THR A 47 0.01 -12.15 1.48
C THR A 47 -1.11 -11.12 1.36
N LYS A 48 -2.36 -11.58 1.39
CA LYS A 48 -3.54 -10.70 1.40
C LYS A 48 -3.47 -9.66 2.52
N CYS A 49 -3.05 -10.07 3.72
CA CYS A 49 -2.93 -9.17 4.87
C CYS A 49 -1.94 -8.01 4.60
N MET A 50 -0.81 -8.29 3.96
CA MET A 50 0.15 -7.25 3.58
C MET A 50 -0.40 -6.29 2.52
N ALA A 51 -1.06 -6.84 1.49
CA ALA A 51 -1.71 -6.04 0.46
C ALA A 51 -2.81 -5.15 1.05
N GLU A 52 -3.63 -5.68 1.94
CA GLU A 52 -4.70 -4.96 2.63
C GLU A 52 -4.15 -3.82 3.49
N ARG A 53 -3.11 -4.07 4.28
CA ARG A 53 -2.45 -3.03 5.09
C ARG A 53 -1.85 -1.92 4.22
N TYR A 54 -1.23 -2.29 3.10
CA TYR A 54 -0.63 -1.33 2.17
C TYR A 54 -1.70 -0.47 1.46
N ILE A 55 -2.78 -1.09 0.97
CA ILE A 55 -3.91 -0.37 0.36
C ILE A 55 -4.56 0.57 1.37
N ALA A 56 -4.79 0.13 2.61
CA ALA A 56 -5.39 0.96 3.65
C ALA A 56 -4.54 2.21 3.94
N ALA A 57 -3.22 2.04 4.02
CA ALA A 57 -2.28 3.13 4.20
C ALA A 57 -2.30 4.11 3.01
N LEU A 58 -2.23 3.62 1.77
CA LEU A 58 -2.30 4.46 0.58
C LEU A 58 -3.64 5.20 0.45
N HIS A 59 -4.74 4.55 0.84
CA HIS A 59 -6.05 5.18 0.90
C HIS A 59 -6.09 6.29 1.96
N ALA A 60 -5.55 6.05 3.15
CA ALA A 60 -5.44 7.07 4.21
C ALA A 60 -4.57 8.27 3.77
N ALA A 61 -3.48 8.02 3.05
CA ALA A 61 -2.66 9.07 2.42
C ALA A 61 -3.31 9.73 1.19
N GLY A 62 -4.46 9.24 0.73
CA GLY A 62 -5.20 9.83 -0.38
C GLY A 62 -4.69 9.49 -1.77
N TYR A 63 -3.83 8.48 -1.94
CA TYR A 63 -3.39 7.97 -3.25
C TYR A 63 -4.48 7.12 -3.95
N LEU A 64 -5.32 6.46 -3.16
CA LEU A 64 -6.39 5.60 -3.65
C LEU A 64 -7.75 6.22 -3.34
N ASN A 65 -8.72 5.94 -4.21
CA ASN A 65 -10.14 6.17 -3.96
C ASN A 65 -10.83 4.83 -3.79
N ARG A 66 -11.61 4.66 -2.72
CA ARG A 66 -12.49 3.51 -2.58
C ARG A 66 -13.67 3.65 -3.53
N THR A 67 -13.81 2.72 -4.47
CA THR A 67 -14.93 2.67 -5.42
C THR A 67 -16.07 1.82 -4.89
N GLN A 68 -15.75 0.76 -4.15
CA GLN A 68 -16.72 -0.14 -3.53
C GLN A 68 -16.31 -0.47 -2.10
N GLU A 69 -17.27 -0.43 -1.19
CA GLU A 69 -17.04 -0.82 0.19
C GLU A 69 -16.88 -2.33 0.34
N ALA A 70 -16.16 -2.75 1.38
CA ALA A 70 -16.07 -4.17 1.70
C ALA A 70 -17.43 -4.64 2.21
N VAL A 71 -17.93 -5.75 1.65
CA VAL A 71 -19.14 -6.39 2.14
C VAL A 71 -18.72 -7.39 3.23
N LEU A 72 -19.24 -7.21 4.43
CA LEU A 72 -19.03 -8.14 5.55
C LEU A 72 -20.05 -9.27 5.49
N GLY A 73 -19.66 -10.48 5.90
CA GLY A 73 -20.54 -11.64 5.99
C GLY A 73 -19.99 -12.90 5.32
N MET A 74 -20.82 -13.94 5.24
CA MET A 74 -20.43 -15.28 4.79
C MET A 74 -19.95 -15.32 3.32
N LYS A 75 -20.43 -14.40 2.49
CA LYS A 75 -19.94 -14.15 1.11
C LYS A 75 -19.25 -12.79 0.99
N GLY A 76 -18.48 -12.42 2.01
CA GLY A 76 -17.86 -11.12 2.10
C GLY A 76 -16.94 -10.81 0.92
N GLN A 77 -17.10 -9.63 0.35
CA GLN A 77 -16.31 -9.14 -0.78
C GLN A 77 -15.32 -8.09 -0.29
N PRO A 78 -14.04 -8.16 -0.70
CA PRO A 78 -13.07 -7.14 -0.35
C PRO A 78 -13.45 -5.79 -0.98
N ALA A 79 -13.10 -4.70 -0.31
CA ALA A 79 -13.27 -3.36 -0.87
C ALA A 79 -12.47 -3.21 -2.17
N ARG A 80 -13.02 -2.43 -3.10
CA ARG A 80 -12.39 -2.10 -4.38
C ARG A 80 -11.89 -0.66 -4.36
N TYR A 81 -10.72 -0.47 -4.96
CA TYR A 81 -10.02 0.80 -4.98
C TYR A 81 -9.55 1.12 -6.39
N VAL A 82 -9.55 2.40 -6.72
CA VAL A 82 -8.96 2.92 -7.96
C VAL A 82 -7.83 3.89 -7.61
N MET A 83 -6.79 3.91 -8.43
CA MET A 83 -5.71 4.87 -8.26
C MET A 83 -6.15 6.28 -8.68
N LYS A 84 -5.72 7.29 -7.93
CA LYS A 84 -5.82 8.67 -8.37
C LYS A 84 -4.63 9.01 -9.26
N ALA A 85 -4.87 9.18 -10.56
CA ALA A 85 -3.83 9.61 -11.50
C ALA A 85 -3.15 10.93 -11.07
N SER A 86 -3.89 11.85 -10.47
CA SER A 86 -3.38 13.13 -9.94
C SER A 86 -2.44 13.01 -8.74
N LYS A 87 -2.35 11.83 -8.12
CA LYS A 87 -1.47 11.53 -6.97
C LYS A 87 -0.34 10.57 -7.35
N TYR A 88 -0.14 10.30 -8.63
CA TYR A 88 1.07 9.61 -9.06
C TYR A 88 2.27 10.54 -8.94
N THR A 89 3.13 10.24 -7.97
CA THR A 89 4.30 11.05 -7.64
C THR A 89 5.58 10.48 -8.23
N GLY A 90 5.59 9.22 -8.69
CA GLY A 90 6.70 8.60 -9.37
C GLY A 90 6.78 7.08 -9.19
N PRO A 91 7.83 6.44 -9.75
CA PRO A 91 7.95 4.98 -9.82
C PRO A 91 8.29 4.33 -8.47
N ARG A 92 8.78 5.08 -7.48
CA ARG A 92 9.11 4.52 -6.17
C ARG A 92 7.86 4.41 -5.30
N ALA A 93 7.70 3.26 -4.63
CA ALA A 93 6.57 3.05 -3.74
C ALA A 93 6.66 3.96 -2.49
N PRO A 94 5.53 4.55 -2.04
CA PRO A 94 5.46 5.16 -0.72
C PRO A 94 5.82 4.15 0.37
N ILE A 95 6.77 4.52 1.23
CA ILE A 95 7.32 3.68 2.28
C ILE A 95 6.49 3.86 3.54
N MET A 96 5.92 2.76 4.04
CA MET A 96 5.27 2.73 5.35
C MET A 96 6.33 2.59 6.44
N GLN A 97 6.45 3.58 7.31
CA GLN A 97 7.34 3.53 8.46
C GLN A 97 6.60 3.05 9.71
N HIS A 98 7.35 2.61 10.73
CA HIS A 98 6.80 2.08 11.98
C HIS A 98 5.93 3.08 12.76
N ALA A 99 6.20 4.39 12.63
CA ALA A 99 5.42 5.46 13.26
C ALA A 99 4.05 5.73 12.59
N ARG A 100 3.54 4.77 11.79
CA ARG A 100 2.34 4.93 10.95
C ARG A 100 2.43 6.20 10.09
N THR A 101 3.63 6.49 9.61
CA THR A 101 3.87 7.56 8.64
C THR A 101 4.10 6.95 7.28
N ILE A 102 3.67 7.67 6.24
CA ILE A 102 3.92 7.30 4.86
C ILE A 102 4.88 8.34 4.30
N TYR A 103 6.07 7.88 3.98
CA TYR A 103 7.10 8.68 3.32
C TYR A 103 7.04 8.42 1.83
N ASP A 104 6.88 9.47 1.03
CA ASP A 104 6.93 9.37 -0.42
C ASP A 104 8.35 9.67 -0.91
N PRO A 105 9.12 8.66 -1.32
CA PRO A 105 10.48 8.86 -1.81
C PRO A 105 10.55 9.62 -3.14
N ASN A 106 9.45 9.75 -3.89
CA ASN A 106 9.44 10.57 -5.11
C ASN A 106 9.29 12.06 -4.78
N GLN A 107 8.54 12.40 -3.71
CA GLN A 107 8.42 13.78 -3.24
C GLN A 107 9.49 14.17 -2.21
N GLY A 108 10.21 13.20 -1.64
CA GLY A 108 11.22 13.43 -0.60
C GLY A 108 10.63 13.89 0.73
N ARG A 109 9.33 13.63 0.98
CA ARG A 109 8.64 14.10 2.19
C ARG A 109 7.64 13.10 2.75
N ILE A 110 7.26 13.30 4.00
CA ILE A 110 6.17 12.57 4.64
C ILE A 110 4.85 13.13 4.09
N VAL A 111 4.05 12.25 3.49
CA VAL A 111 2.76 12.60 2.85
C VAL A 111 1.57 12.34 3.76
N TRP A 112 1.76 11.52 4.79
CA TRP A 112 0.74 11.22 5.78
C TRP A 112 1.35 10.78 7.11
N VAL A 113 0.71 11.19 8.20
CA VAL A 113 1.02 10.80 9.58
C VAL A 113 -0.29 10.44 10.27
N ASP A 114 -0.38 9.24 10.86
CA ASP A 114 -1.49 8.89 11.75
C ASP A 114 -1.39 9.77 13.01
N GLN A 115 -2.20 10.83 13.11
CA GLN A 115 -2.17 11.76 14.26
C GLN A 115 -2.32 11.04 15.60
N LYS A 116 -3.01 9.89 15.65
CA LYS A 116 -3.15 9.05 16.85
C LYS A 116 -1.85 8.50 17.40
N GLY A 117 -0.77 8.43 16.61
CA GLY A 117 0.54 7.93 17.09
C GLY A 117 1.42 9.01 17.74
N ILE A 118 1.05 10.29 17.65
CA ILE A 118 1.87 11.41 18.14
C ILE A 118 1.58 11.71 19.62
N GLU A 119 0.37 11.41 20.09
CA GLU A 119 -0.06 11.70 21.48
C GLU A 119 0.51 10.73 22.53
N ASP A 120 1.03 9.56 22.13
CA ASP A 120 1.57 8.54 23.05
C ASP A 120 3.07 8.75 23.41
N ALA A 121 3.68 9.87 23.03
CA ALA A 121 5.12 10.11 23.16
C ALA A 121 5.51 11.34 24.02
N ASN A 122 4.58 11.90 24.80
CA ASN A 122 4.83 13.06 25.65
C ASN A 122 4.51 12.80 27.12
#